data_AF-A0A7C8EQL7-F1
#
_entry.id   AF-A0A7C8EQL7-F1
#
_cell.length_a   1.000
_cell.length_b   1.000
_cell.length_c   1.000
_cell.angle_alpha   90.00
_cell.angle_beta   90.00
_cell.angle_gamma   90.00
#
_symmetry.space_group_name_H-M   'P 1'
#
loop_
_entity.id
_entity.type
_entity.pdbx_description
1 polymer ?
#
loop_
_entity_poly.entity_id
_entity_poly.type
_entity_poly.pdbx_seq_one_letter_code
_entity_poly.pdbx_strand_id
1 'polypeptide(L)'
;MLYYRTCKSRFSERKGTPLFRMKLEKKKAISLLEHICESCGVRKTERLVGVNRNTVMRYSRLAGKHAKALHDELVAFSPQNQ
;
A
#
# COMPACT_ATOMS: atom_id res chain seq x y z
N MET A 1 14.32 -10.78 -4.47
CA MET A 1 13.25 -11.45 -5.25
C MET A 1 13.78 -12.82 -5.57
N LEU A 2 13.16 -13.87 -5.04
CA LEU A 2 13.62 -15.24 -5.22
C LEU A 2 12.96 -15.82 -6.47
N TYR A 3 13.72 -16.54 -7.28
CA TYR A 3 13.23 -17.23 -8.46
C TYR A 3 13.27 -18.73 -8.21
N TYR A 4 12.12 -19.39 -8.30
CA TYR A 4 12.04 -20.83 -8.15
C TYR A 4 12.01 -21.49 -9.54
N ARG A 5 12.97 -22.37 -9.79
CA ARG A 5 13.21 -22.94 -11.14
C ARG A 5 12.12 -23.93 -11.58
N THR A 6 11.52 -24.68 -10.66
CA THR A 6 10.55 -25.75 -10.97
C THR A 6 9.17 -25.19 -11.31
N CYS A 7 8.65 -24.25 -10.52
CA CYS A 7 7.37 -23.56 -10.78
C CYS A 7 7.51 -22.31 -11.66
N LYS A 8 8.74 -21.93 -12.04
CA LYS A 8 9.10 -20.74 -12.84
C LYS A 8 8.52 -19.42 -12.31
N SER A 9 8.17 -19.34 -11.03
CA SER A 9 7.58 -18.15 -10.44
C SER A 9 8.59 -17.34 -9.61
N ARG A 10 8.29 -16.05 -9.45
CA ARG A 10 9.08 -15.11 -8.64
C ARG A 10 8.37 -14.80 -7.34
N PHE A 11 9.08 -15.02 -6.24
CA PHE A 11 8.63 -14.78 -4.88
C PHE A 11 9.25 -13.50 -4.31
N SER A 12 8.45 -12.79 -3.54
CA SER A 12 8.84 -11.59 -2.82
C SER A 12 7.89 -11.47 -1.64
N GLU A 13 8.42 -11.33 -0.43
CA GLU A 13 7.64 -11.14 0.80
C GLU A 13 6.64 -9.98 0.67
N ARG A 14 7.05 -8.90 -0.01
CA ARG A 14 6.20 -7.72 -0.22
C ARG A 14 5.20 -7.86 -1.36
N LYS A 15 5.15 -8.99 -2.09
CA LYS A 15 4.27 -9.16 -3.24
C LYS A 15 2.82 -9.04 -2.76
N GLY A 16 2.02 -8.23 -3.47
CA GLY A 16 0.63 -7.96 -3.06
C GLY A 16 0.46 -6.82 -2.05
N THR A 17 1.55 -6.24 -1.54
CA THR A 17 1.49 -5.06 -0.65
C THR A 17 1.77 -3.76 -1.41
N PRO A 18 1.39 -2.59 -0.87
CA PRO A 18 1.79 -1.29 -1.42
C PRO A 18 3.32 -1.11 -1.48
N LEU A 19 4.07 -1.95 -0.75
CA LEU A 19 5.52 -1.93 -0.70
C LEU A 19 6.22 -2.70 -1.83
N PHE A 20 5.45 -3.35 -2.72
CA PHE A 20 6.01 -4.12 -3.82
C PHE A 20 6.60 -3.24 -4.93
N ARG A 21 7.81 -3.60 -5.41
CA ARG A 21 8.50 -2.95 -6.54
C ARG A 21 8.59 -1.42 -6.44
N MET A 22 8.76 -0.92 -5.22
CA MET A 22 8.89 0.52 -5.03
C MET A 22 10.27 1.02 -5.44
N LYS A 23 10.29 2.26 -5.94
CA LYS A 23 11.53 3.05 -6.15
C LYS A 23 11.77 4.07 -5.02
N LEU A 24 10.75 4.33 -4.20
CA LEU A 24 10.85 5.23 -3.05
C LEU A 24 11.62 4.54 -1.92
N GLU A 25 12.43 5.30 -1.20
CA GLU A 25 13.10 4.83 0.01
C GLU A 25 12.07 4.28 1.01
N LYS A 26 12.39 3.14 1.63
CA LYS A 26 11.47 2.44 2.53
C LYS A 26 10.95 3.34 3.66
N LYS A 27 11.83 4.13 4.28
CA LYS A 27 11.48 5.04 5.39
C LYS A 27 10.43 6.08 4.97
N LYS A 28 10.67 6.76 3.85
CA LYS A 28 9.71 7.75 3.30
C LYS A 28 8.37 7.12 2.98
N ALA A 29 8.36 5.90 2.49
CA ALA A 29 7.12 5.23 2.14
C ALA A 29 6.29 4.81 3.36
N ILE A 30 6.96 4.35 4.42
CA ILE A 30 6.30 4.05 5.69
C ILE A 30 5.68 5.33 6.25
N SER A 31 6.48 6.41 6.38
CA SER A 31 5.99 7.72 6.85
C SER A 31 4.84 8.27 6.00
N LEU A 32 4.91 8.11 4.67
CA LEU A 32 3.81 8.47 3.77
C LEU A 32 2.53 7.69 4.10
N LEU A 33 2.63 6.37 4.26
CA LEU A 33 1.47 5.52 4.58
C LEU A 33 0.90 5.82 5.97
N GLU A 34 1.76 6.10 6.96
CA GLU A 34 1.35 6.55 8.30
C GLU A 34 0.52 7.85 8.20
N HIS A 35 1.00 8.85 7.47
CA HIS A 35 0.23 10.08 7.27
C HIS A 35 -1.10 9.86 6.56
N ILE A 36 -1.17 8.97 5.57
CA ILE A 36 -2.43 8.62 4.91
C ILE A 36 -3.40 7.96 5.90
N CYS A 37 -2.91 7.08 6.77
CA CYS A 37 -3.70 6.41 7.80
C CYS A 37 -4.35 7.42 8.75
N GLU A 38 -3.61 8.48 9.11
CA GLU A 38 -4.09 9.62 9.92
C GLU A 38 -4.98 10.60 9.13
N SER A 39 -5.49 10.21 7.96
CA SER A 39 -6.34 11.04 7.09
C SER A 39 -5.67 12.36 6.66
N CYS A 40 -4.35 12.40 6.59
CA CYS A 40 -3.62 13.58 6.16
C CYS A 40 -3.81 13.85 4.65
N GLY A 41 -4.13 15.09 4.29
CA GLY A 41 -4.32 15.48 2.89
C GLY A 41 -3.07 15.29 2.03
N VAL A 42 -3.26 15.06 0.73
CA VAL A 42 -2.19 14.77 -0.25
C VAL A 42 -1.09 15.83 -0.25
N ARG A 43 -1.48 17.12 -0.32
CA ARG A 43 -0.52 18.25 -0.34
C ARG A 43 0.22 18.43 0.98
N LYS A 44 -0.44 18.12 2.10
CA LYS A 44 0.20 18.18 3.43
C LYS A 44 1.24 17.07 3.57
N THR A 45 0.90 15.86 3.15
CA THR A 45 1.80 14.70 3.14
C THR A 45 3.00 14.89 2.19
N GLU A 46 2.80 15.50 1.01
CA GLU A 46 3.89 15.89 0.11
C GLU A 46 4.93 16.77 0.81
N ARG A 47 4.47 17.79 1.56
CA ARG A 47 5.36 18.70 2.30
C ARG A 47 6.06 18.02 3.48
N LEU A 48 5.33 17.21 4.25
CA LEU A 48 5.87 16.53 5.43
C LEU A 48 6.93 15.47 5.08
N VAL A 49 6.70 14.71 4.01
CA VAL A 49 7.59 13.58 3.62
C VAL A 49 8.63 14.01 2.58
N GLY A 50 8.42 15.13 1.90
CA GLY A 50 9.29 15.61 0.82
C GLY A 50 9.26 14.67 -0.38
N VAL A 51 8.06 14.39 -0.89
CA VAL A 51 7.81 13.56 -2.09
C VAL A 51 6.78 14.24 -2.99
N ASN A 52 6.80 13.93 -4.29
CA ASN A 52 5.84 14.51 -5.23
C ASN A 52 4.40 14.09 -4.90
N ARG A 53 3.42 15.01 -5.02
CA ARG A 53 1.98 14.71 -4.86
C ARG A 53 1.49 13.48 -5.62
N ASN A 54 2.00 13.23 -6.84
CA ASN A 54 1.62 12.06 -7.63
C ASN A 54 2.13 10.76 -7.01
N THR A 55 3.28 10.81 -6.32
CA THR A 55 3.76 9.70 -5.49
C THR A 55 2.77 9.45 -4.37
N VAL A 56 2.37 10.47 -3.60
CA VAL A 56 1.38 10.33 -2.53
C VAL A 56 0.09 9.70 -3.05
N MET A 57 -0.51 10.24 -4.11
CA MET A 57 -1.74 9.70 -4.71
C MET A 57 -1.60 8.24 -5.15
N ARG A 58 -0.46 7.87 -5.75
CA ARG A 58 -0.19 6.48 -6.14
C ARG A 58 -0.18 5.55 -4.93
N TYR A 59 0.49 5.95 -3.85
CA TYR A 59 0.54 5.15 -2.62
C TYR A 59 -0.83 5.07 -1.94
N SER A 60 -1.60 6.16 -1.90
CA SER A 60 -2.99 6.15 -1.42
C SER A 60 -3.84 5.13 -2.18
N ARG A 61 -3.74 5.10 -3.51
CA ARG A 61 -4.48 4.13 -4.33
C ARG A 61 -4.04 2.69 -4.09
N LEU A 62 -2.73 2.44 -3.97
CA LEU A 62 -2.21 1.10 -3.69
C LEU A 62 -2.62 0.61 -2.30
N ALA A 63 -2.50 1.47 -1.28
CA ALA A 63 -2.92 1.18 0.08
C ALA A 63 -4.43 0.92 0.16
N GLY A 64 -5.25 1.77 -0.46
CA GLY A 64 -6.70 1.59 -0.51
C GLY A 64 -7.12 0.28 -1.21
N LYS A 65 -6.48 -0.07 -2.33
CA LYS A 65 -6.74 -1.38 -2.99
C LYS A 65 -6.36 -2.55 -2.10
N HIS A 66 -5.22 -2.47 -1.40
CA HIS A 66 -4.77 -3.51 -0.50
C HIS A 66 -5.71 -3.65 0.72
N ALA A 67 -6.11 -2.52 1.32
CA ALA A 67 -7.06 -2.50 2.43
C ALA A 67 -8.44 -3.04 2.01
N LYS A 68 -8.93 -2.68 0.82
CA LYS A 68 -10.17 -3.24 0.28
C LYS A 68 -10.09 -4.75 0.11
N ALA A 69 -9.01 -5.26 -0.48
CA ALA A 69 -8.85 -6.71 -0.65
C ALA A 69 -8.85 -7.45 0.69
N LEU A 70 -8.18 -6.91 1.71
CA LEU A 70 -8.21 -7.46 3.07
C LEU A 70 -9.60 -7.36 3.70
N HIS A 71 -10.32 -6.24 3.49
CA HIS A 71 -11.68 -6.08 3.98
C HIS A 71 -12.63 -7.10 3.33
N ASP A 72 -12.56 -7.27 2.02
CA ASP A 72 -13.36 -8.24 1.26
C ASP A 72 -13.07 -9.69 1.70
N GLU A 73 -11.86 -9.99 2.16
CA GLU A 73 -11.49 -11.33 2.65
C GLU A 73 -11.86 -11.56 4.12
N LEU A 74 -11.60 -10.58 4.99
CA LEU A 74 -11.63 -10.75 6.44
C LEU A 74 -12.91 -10.19 7.10
N VAL A 75 -13.65 -9.33 6.41
CA VAL A 75 -14.76 -8.55 6.98
C VAL A 75 -16.04 -8.66 6.16
N ALA A 76 -16.02 -9.29 4.98
CA ALA A 76 -17.17 -9.35 4.07
C ALA A 76 -18.46 -9.95 4.64
N PHE A 77 -18.41 -10.62 5.80
CA PHE A 77 -19.57 -11.06 6.53
C PHE A 77 -20.04 -10.00 7.55
N SER A 78 -20.44 -8.82 7.07
CA SER A 78 -21.31 -7.96 7.88
C SER A 78 -22.66 -8.66 8.03
N PRO A 79 -23.26 -8.72 9.24
CA PRO A 79 -24.62 -9.19 9.38
C PRO A 79 -25.50 -8.33 8.47
N GLN A 80 -26.32 -8.99 7.63
CA GLN A 80 -27.38 -8.30 6.91
C GLN A 80 -28.29 -7.69 7.96
N ASN A 81 -28.52 -6.38 7.89
CA ASN A 81 -29.41 -5.67 8.80
C ASN A 81 -30.73 -6.46 8.92
N GLN A 82 -30.96 -7.03 10.10
CA GLN A 82 -32.14 -7.82 10.45
C GLN A 82 -33.29 -6.89 10.84
#